data_AF-A0A482WPS7-F1
#
_entry.id   AF-A0A482WPS7-F1
#
_cell.length_a   1.000
_cell.length_b   1.000
_cell.length_c   1.000
_cell.angle_alpha   90.00
_cell.angle_beta   90.00
_cell.angle_gamma   90.00
#
_symmetry.space_group_name_H-M   'P 1'
#
loop_
_entity.id
_entity.type
_entity.pdbx_description
1 polymer ?
#
loop_
_entity_poly.entity_id
_entity_poly.type
_entity_poly.pdbx_seq_one_letter_code
_entity_poly.pdbx_strand_id
1 'polypeptide(L)'
;CTHASVLYAASTSSLAMEVEEVTCMWLVYRRYKARKRRQRNFWVHPILTDRLTHGAFVTLYPNLRKYEPTFFNYLRMSISSFDELLEIVKDDLAS
;
A
#
# COMPACT_ATOMS: atom_id res chain seq x y z
N CYS A 1 51.88 -33.40 -4.52
CA CYS A 1 51.55 -32.02 -4.12
C CYS A 1 50.57 -31.29 -5.06
N THR A 2 50.32 -31.76 -6.29
CA THR A 2 49.46 -31.07 -7.28
C THR A 2 47.95 -31.29 -7.11
N HIS A 3 47.53 -32.43 -6.54
CA HIS A 3 46.11 -32.78 -6.42
C HIS A 3 45.35 -31.94 -5.38
N ALA A 4 46.00 -31.58 -4.27
CA ALA A 4 45.40 -30.75 -3.21
C ALA A 4 45.20 -29.29 -3.66
N SER A 5 46.12 -28.75 -4.46
CA SER A 5 46.02 -27.40 -5.04
C SER A 5 44.92 -27.29 -6.10
N VAL A 6 44.67 -28.35 -6.88
CA VAL A 6 43.58 -28.39 -7.87
C VAL A 6 42.21 -28.47 -7.18
N LEU A 7 42.10 -29.28 -6.13
CA LEU A 7 40.86 -29.37 -5.34
C LEU A 7 40.58 -28.07 -4.58
N TYR A 8 41.60 -27.40 -4.05
CA TYR A 8 41.45 -26.08 -3.43
C TYR A 8 41.00 -25.03 -4.45
N ALA A 9 41.61 -24.99 -5.64
CA ALA A 9 41.23 -24.09 -6.72
C ALA A 9 39.78 -24.31 -7.21
N ALA A 10 39.36 -25.57 -7.37
CA ALA A 10 38.00 -25.93 -7.75
C ALA A 10 36.97 -25.63 -6.65
N SER A 11 37.35 -25.78 -5.38
CA SER A 11 36.50 -25.41 -4.23
C SER A 11 36.36 -23.89 -4.09
N THR A 12 37.43 -23.13 -4.36
CA THR A 12 37.39 -21.67 -4.37
C THR A 12 36.64 -21.11 -5.58
N SER A 13 36.67 -21.78 -6.74
CA SER A 13 35.87 -21.36 -7.90
C SER A 13 34.37 -21.62 -7.69
N SER A 14 34.00 -22.62 -6.88
CA SER A 14 32.61 -22.92 -6.53
C SER A 14 31.98 -21.91 -5.54
N LEU A 15 32.80 -21.24 -4.73
CA LEU A 15 32.37 -20.15 -3.81
C LEU A 15 32.63 -18.74 -4.37
N ALA A 16 33.46 -18.62 -5.39
CA ALA A 16 33.66 -17.37 -6.12
C ALA A 16 32.56 -17.23 -7.15
N MET A 17 31.40 -16.73 -6.71
CA MET A 17 30.36 -16.22 -7.59
C MET A 17 31.02 -15.32 -8.64
N GLU A 18 31.00 -15.73 -9.91
CA GLU A 18 31.76 -15.03 -10.94
C GLU A 18 31.23 -13.60 -11.07
N VAL A 19 32.09 -12.65 -11.46
CA VAL A 19 31.72 -11.24 -11.62
C VAL A 19 30.49 -11.09 -12.52
N GLU A 20 30.36 -11.97 -13.51
CA GLU A 20 29.20 -12.06 -14.41
C GLU A 20 27.91 -12.45 -13.65
N GLU A 21 27.97 -13.44 -12.77
CA GLU A 21 26.84 -13.88 -11.94
C GLU A 21 26.38 -12.78 -10.97
N VAL A 22 27.34 -12.11 -10.32
CA VAL A 22 27.04 -10.96 -9.42
C VAL A 22 26.41 -9.81 -10.21
N THR A 23 26.91 -9.54 -11.41
CA THR A 23 26.36 -8.50 -12.30
C THR A 23 24.95 -8.85 -12.76
N CYS A 24 24.71 -10.11 -13.15
CA CYS A 24 23.39 -10.62 -13.52
C CYS A 24 22.40 -10.49 -12.34
N MET A 25 22.82 -10.91 -11.14
CA MET A 25 22.02 -10.81 -9.92
C MET A 25 21.67 -9.36 -9.58
N TRP A 26 22.63 -8.43 -9.71
CA TRP A 26 22.37 -7.00 -9.49
C TRP A 26 21.38 -6.41 -10.51
N LEU A 27 21.48 -6.77 -11.79
CA LEU A 27 20.55 -6.34 -12.82
C LEU A 27 19.12 -6.84 -12.56
N VAL A 28 18.98 -8.10 -12.14
CA VAL A 28 17.69 -8.70 -11.76
C VAL A 28 17.11 -7.98 -10.53
N TYR A 29 17.90 -7.78 -9.48
CA TYR A 29 17.48 -7.07 -8.27
C TYR A 29 17.04 -5.62 -8.57
N ARG A 30 17.80 -4.91 -9.42
CA ARG A 30 17.46 -3.55 -9.85
C ARG A 30 16.13 -3.51 -10.59
N ARG A 31 15.87 -4.48 -11.47
CA ARG A 31 14.57 -4.62 -12.17
C ARG A 31 13.43 -4.94 -11.21
N TYR A 32 13.63 -5.83 -10.25
CA TYR A 32 12.65 -6.16 -9.21
C TYR A 32 12.30 -4.91 -8.38
N LYS A 33 13.30 -4.16 -7.89
CA LYS A 33 13.08 -2.90 -7.15
C LYS A 33 12.34 -1.86 -7.98
N ALA A 34 12.72 -1.68 -9.24
CA ALA A 34 12.05 -0.73 -10.14
C ALA A 34 10.59 -1.12 -10.38
N ARG A 35 10.29 -2.41 -10.60
CA ARG A 35 8.92 -2.91 -10.71
C ARG A 35 8.12 -2.70 -9.43
N LYS A 36 8.71 -2.99 -8.27
CA LYS A 36 8.05 -2.78 -6.96
C LYS A 36 7.74 -1.30 -6.71
N ARG A 37 8.63 -0.39 -7.11
CA ARG A 37 8.39 1.08 -7.06
C ARG A 37 7.23 1.48 -8.00
N ARG A 38 7.20 0.96 -9.23
CA ARG A 38 6.08 1.14 -10.19
C ARG A 38 4.78 0.43 -9.80
N GLN A 39 4.79 -0.50 -8.85
CA GLN A 39 3.56 -1.08 -8.31
C GLN A 39 3.02 -0.25 -7.14
N ARG A 40 3.92 0.43 -6.41
CA ARG A 40 3.56 1.47 -5.44
C ARG A 40 3.30 2.81 -6.16
N ASN A 41 2.54 2.80 -7.25
CA ASN A 41 2.32 3.99 -8.08
C ASN A 41 1.71 5.14 -7.29
N PHE A 42 0.93 4.84 -6.25
CA PHE A 42 0.23 5.85 -5.49
C PHE A 42 0.19 5.49 -4.00
N TRP A 43 0.65 6.40 -3.14
CA TRP A 43 0.35 6.33 -1.70
C TRP A 43 -1.13 6.68 -1.44
N VAL A 44 -1.68 7.58 -2.24
CA VAL A 44 -3.11 7.91 -2.33
C VAL A 44 -3.52 7.79 -3.79
N HIS A 45 -4.42 6.86 -4.11
CA HIS A 45 -4.86 6.61 -5.50
C HIS A 45 -5.49 7.88 -6.12
N PRO A 46 -5.25 8.20 -7.40
CA PRO A 46 -5.79 9.41 -8.04
C PRO A 46 -7.31 9.53 -7.94
N ILE A 47 -8.04 8.41 -7.94
CA ILE A 47 -9.50 8.43 -7.71
C ILE A 47 -9.91 9.12 -6.39
N LEU A 48 -9.01 9.17 -5.41
CA LEU A 48 -9.25 9.80 -4.11
C LEU A 48 -8.91 11.30 -4.11
N THR A 49 -8.27 11.84 -5.15
CA THR A 49 -7.97 13.29 -5.24
C THR A 49 -9.25 14.10 -5.29
N ASP A 50 -10.24 13.58 -6.01
CA ASP A 50 -11.52 14.24 -6.25
C ASP A 50 -12.59 13.79 -5.24
N ARG A 51 -12.17 13.18 -4.12
CA ARG A 51 -13.09 12.72 -3.06
C ARG A 51 -13.90 13.88 -2.48
N LEU A 52 -13.36 15.09 -2.43
CA LEU A 52 -14.08 16.25 -1.91
C LEU A 52 -15.12 16.79 -2.90
N THR A 53 -15.02 16.47 -4.19
CA THR A 53 -15.98 16.91 -5.20
C THR A 53 -17.00 15.82 -5.54
N HIS A 54 -16.60 14.55 -5.51
CA HIS A 54 -17.41 13.43 -5.99
C HIS A 54 -17.66 12.36 -4.92
N GLY A 55 -17.01 12.44 -3.77
CA GLY A 55 -17.18 11.46 -2.70
C GLY A 55 -18.59 11.48 -2.13
N ALA A 56 -19.11 10.28 -1.82
CA ALA A 56 -20.46 10.10 -1.30
C ALA A 56 -20.73 10.90 -0.01
N PHE A 57 -19.70 11.12 0.82
CA PHE A 57 -19.84 11.95 2.01
C PHE A 57 -20.15 13.42 1.68
N VAL A 58 -19.60 13.96 0.59
CA VAL A 58 -19.86 15.37 0.22
C VAL A 58 -21.14 15.49 -0.60
N THR A 59 -21.37 14.56 -1.53
CA THR A 59 -22.47 14.68 -2.50
C THR A 59 -23.79 14.06 -2.04
N LEU A 60 -23.74 12.91 -1.38
CA LEU A 60 -24.92 12.10 -1.05
C LEU A 60 -25.38 12.29 0.39
N TYR A 61 -24.44 12.35 1.34
CA TYR A 61 -24.75 12.42 2.78
C TYR A 61 -25.69 13.57 3.19
N PRO A 62 -25.55 14.82 2.69
CA PRO A 62 -26.48 15.90 3.05
C PRO A 62 -27.92 15.62 2.59
N ASN A 63 -28.08 14.87 1.50
CA ASN A 63 -29.39 14.46 1.01
C ASN A 63 -29.95 13.29 1.81
N LEU A 64 -29.11 12.34 2.22
CA LEU A 64 -29.52 11.24 3.10
C LEU A 64 -30.07 11.76 4.42
N ARG A 65 -29.42 12.75 5.05
CA ARG A 65 -29.88 13.33 6.33
C ARG A 65 -31.30 13.92 6.30
N LYS A 66 -31.81 14.31 5.11
CA LYS A 66 -33.17 14.85 4.97
C LYS A 66 -34.25 13.76 5.11
N TYR A 67 -33.88 12.49 4.91
CA TYR A 67 -34.81 11.37 4.86
C TYR A 67 -34.33 10.25 5.77
N GLU A 68 -34.85 10.24 7.00
CA GLU A 68 -34.41 9.35 8.08
C GLU A 68 -34.50 7.84 7.73
N PRO A 69 -35.54 7.32 7.06
CA PRO A 69 -35.57 5.92 6.63
C PRO A 69 -34.48 5.57 5.60
N THR A 70 -34.18 6.48 4.68
CA THR A 70 -33.13 6.27 3.66
C THR A 70 -31.74 6.38 4.28
N PHE A 71 -31.55 7.32 5.21
CA PHE A 71 -30.34 7.42 6.03
C PHE A 71 -30.09 6.13 6.80
N PHE A 72 -31.11 5.61 7.50
CA PHE A 72 -31.01 4.38 8.28
C PHE A 72 -30.67 3.18 7.39
N ASN A 73 -31.27 3.06 6.21
CA ASN A 73 -30.95 1.98 5.28
C ASN A 73 -29.50 2.06 4.75
N TYR A 74 -28.99 3.27 4.50
CA TYR A 74 -27.65 3.48 3.98
C TYR A 74 -26.57 3.31 5.06
N LEU A 75 -26.71 4.00 6.20
CA LEU A 75 -25.72 4.00 7.29
C LEU A 75 -25.94 2.91 8.33
N ARG A 76 -27.07 2.20 8.27
CA ARG A 76 -27.48 1.15 9.23
C ARG A 76 -27.60 1.65 10.67
N MET A 77 -27.85 2.95 10.83
CA MET A 77 -28.03 3.61 12.11
C MET A 77 -28.89 4.86 11.95
N SER A 78 -29.52 5.31 13.04
CA SER A 78 -30.26 6.57 13.06
C SER A 78 -29.30 7.76 13.00
N ILE A 79 -29.83 8.92 12.63
CA ILE A 79 -29.07 10.18 12.60
C ILE A 79 -28.55 10.51 14.00
N SER A 80 -29.37 10.30 15.04
CA SER A 80 -29.01 10.57 16.43
C SER A 80 -27.83 9.72 16.91
N SER A 81 -27.85 8.41 16.66
CA SER A 81 -26.75 7.52 17.03
C SER A 81 -25.46 7.86 16.28
N PHE A 82 -25.58 8.30 15.02
CA PHE A 82 -24.42 8.76 14.26
C PHE A 82 -23.82 10.03 14.87
N ASP A 83 -24.68 10.99 15.25
CA ASP A 83 -24.25 12.26 15.86
C ASP A 83 -23.62 12.06 17.24
N GLU A 84 -24.14 11.13 18.04
CA GLU A 84 -23.55 10.75 19.33
C GLU A 84 -22.14 10.15 19.15
N LEU A 85 -21.97 9.21 18.22
CA LEU A 85 -20.65 8.66 17.91
C LEU A 85 -19.70 9.73 17.38
N LEU A 86 -20.20 10.64 16.54
CA LEU A 86 -19.40 11.73 16.02
C LEU A 86 -18.91 12.64 17.16
N GLU A 87 -19.76 12.95 18.13
CA GLU A 87 -19.39 13.78 19.28
C GLU A 87 -18.27 13.13 20.11
N ILE A 88 -18.36 11.82 20.35
CA ILE A 88 -17.33 11.08 21.10
C ILE A 88 -15.98 11.14 20.38
N VAL A 89 -15.97 11.03 19.05
CA VAL A 89 -14.74 10.95 18.25
C VAL A 89 -14.19 12.35 17.89
N LYS A 90 -15.02 13.40 17.96
CA LYS A 90 -14.60 14.77 17.61
C LYS A 90 -13.39 15.24 18.41
N ASP A 91 -13.35 14.94 19.70
CA ASP A 91 -12.26 15.37 20.58
C ASP A 91 -10.93 14.71 20.19
N ASP A 92 -10.95 13.42 19.83
CA ASP A 92 -9.78 12.67 19.36
C ASP A 92 -9.31 13.10 17.96
N LEU A 93 -10.21 13.66 17.14
CA LEU A 93 -9.87 14.15 15.80
C LEU A 93 -9.31 15.59 15.81
N ALA A 94 -9.60 16.36 16.86
CA ALA A 94 -9.17 17.74 17.01
C ALA A 94 -7.82 17.89 17.74
N SER A 95 -7.36 16.84 18.43
CA SER A 95 -6.06 16.76 19.13
C SER A 95 -4.90 16.41 18.22
#